data_AF-A0A7S4QK95-F1
#
_entry.id   AF-A0A7S4QK95-F1
#
_cell.length_a   1.000
_cell.length_b   1.000
_cell.length_c   1.000
_cell.angle_alpha   90.00
_cell.angle_beta   90.00
_cell.angle_gamma   90.00
#
_symmetry.space_group_name_H-M   'P 1'
#
loop_
_entity.id
_entity.type
_entity.pdbx_description
1 polymer ?
#
loop_
_entity_poly.entity_id
_entity_poly.type
_entity_poly.pdbx_seq_one_letter_code
_entity_poly.pdbx_strand_id
1 'polypeptide(L)'
;MNFEGDPISFSASFQKNPAVLHTLNTNANVDWMTSLATSVTTGGFQIAQEYAETSTLNDAVTIATETIGWIAFETGFGMIGENLFIIGHYDDGVSNGVGQTQFIINLFGYENPPDIVVAVIGENGRDGSWARGSGTYSSTNQGVYAEEDQRSDVERGHASEPFAWAAFERNTDIILVSQQPSNSPSVAPSSVPSLSASPTGTPV
;
A
#
# COMPACT_ATOMS: atom_id res chain seq x y z
N MET A 1 -1.69 -8.88 15.66
CA MET A 1 -0.63 -8.80 16.70
C MET A 1 -0.23 -7.33 16.75
N ASN A 2 0.99 -6.93 17.12
CA ASN A 2 1.46 -5.60 16.73
C ASN A 2 2.42 -5.81 15.56
N PHE A 3 2.13 -5.22 14.41
CA PHE A 3 3.07 -5.07 13.31
C PHE A 3 4.41 -4.52 13.83
N GLU A 4 5.53 -5.21 13.63
CA GLU A 4 6.87 -4.69 13.90
C GLU A 4 7.63 -4.50 12.58
N GLY A 5 7.38 -3.36 11.95
CA GLY A 5 8.03 -2.97 10.70
C GLY A 5 9.36 -2.25 10.92
N ASP A 6 10.19 -2.22 9.88
CA ASP A 6 11.37 -1.37 9.82
C ASP A 6 10.94 0.10 9.86
N PRO A 7 11.47 0.91 10.79
CA PRO A 7 11.18 2.33 10.81
C PRO A 7 11.91 3.03 9.66
N ILE A 8 11.15 3.68 8.79
CA ILE A 8 11.64 4.57 7.74
C ILE A 8 11.43 6.02 8.17
N SER A 9 12.51 6.78 8.21
CA SER A 9 12.46 8.24 8.44
C SER A 9 12.65 8.99 7.14
N PHE A 10 11.80 9.98 6.88
CA PHE A 10 12.00 10.89 5.77
C PHE A 10 13.14 11.87 6.09
N SER A 11 13.93 12.23 5.08
CA SER A 11 15.00 13.22 5.25
C SER A 11 14.46 14.65 5.46
N ALA A 12 13.21 14.89 5.11
CA ALA A 12 12.44 16.10 5.42
C ALA A 12 10.98 15.71 5.73
N SER A 13 10.34 16.42 6.66
CA SER A 13 8.94 16.16 7.00
C SER A 13 7.98 16.69 5.94
N PHE A 14 6.92 15.93 5.67
CA PHE A 14 5.76 16.39 4.89
C PHE A 14 4.90 17.36 5.72
N GLN A 15 4.08 18.19 5.07
CA GLN A 15 3.14 19.06 5.79
C GLN A 15 1.89 18.29 6.26
N LYS A 16 1.55 17.21 5.56
CA LYS A 16 0.47 16.27 5.89
C LYS A 16 1.01 14.84 5.85
N ASN A 17 0.30 13.91 6.48
CA ASN A 17 0.65 12.50 6.33
C ASN A 17 0.64 12.15 4.82
N PRO A 18 1.72 11.55 4.30
CA PRO A 18 1.82 11.22 2.89
C PRO A 18 1.00 9.97 2.54
N ALA A 19 0.69 9.80 1.27
CA ALA A 19 0.32 8.52 0.70
C ALA A 19 1.60 7.72 0.44
N VAL A 20 1.71 6.52 1.00
CA VAL A 20 2.87 5.64 0.80
C VAL A 20 2.46 4.50 -0.12
N LEU A 21 3.10 4.40 -1.28
CA LEU A 21 3.00 3.27 -2.18
C LEU A 21 4.24 2.41 -2.01
N HIS A 22 4.08 1.08 -2.03
CA HIS A 22 5.18 0.16 -1.80
C HIS A 22 5.00 -1.15 -2.58
N THR A 23 6.11 -1.80 -2.90
CA THR A 23 6.16 -3.07 -3.63
C THR A 23 7.37 -3.91 -3.20
N LEU A 24 7.23 -5.23 -3.25
CA LEU A 24 8.40 -6.12 -3.27
C LEU A 24 9.07 -6.03 -4.64
N ASN A 25 10.37 -5.80 -4.66
CA ASN A 25 11.18 -5.58 -5.87
C ASN A 25 12.22 -6.68 -6.11
N THR A 26 12.16 -7.76 -5.32
CA THR A 26 12.86 -9.02 -5.57
C THR A 26 11.85 -10.16 -5.57
N ASN A 27 12.29 -11.37 -5.91
CA ASN A 27 11.47 -12.60 -5.85
C ASN A 27 12.33 -13.73 -5.26
N ALA A 28 12.56 -13.67 -3.94
CA ALA A 28 13.43 -14.59 -3.22
C ALA A 28 12.65 -15.68 -2.46
N ASN A 29 11.34 -15.49 -2.28
CA ASN A 29 10.47 -16.45 -1.61
C ASN A 29 9.79 -17.38 -2.63
N VAL A 30 9.53 -18.62 -2.21
CA VAL A 30 8.83 -19.61 -3.04
C VAL A 30 7.33 -19.34 -3.05
N ASP A 31 6.80 -18.99 -1.88
CA ASP A 31 5.41 -18.64 -1.70
C ASP A 31 5.21 -17.13 -1.91
N TRP A 32 3.96 -16.74 -2.19
CA TRP A 32 3.61 -15.34 -2.36
C TRP A 32 3.95 -14.53 -1.11
N MET A 33 4.40 -13.31 -1.32
CA MET A 33 4.63 -12.34 -0.26
C MET A 33 4.08 -11.01 -0.74
N THR A 34 3.71 -10.16 0.20
CA THR A 34 3.41 -8.75 -0.06
C THR A 34 4.29 -7.86 0.81
N SER A 35 4.15 -6.55 0.66
CA SER A 35 4.73 -5.59 1.60
C SER A 35 3.59 -4.83 2.25
N LEU A 36 3.80 -4.37 3.48
CA LEU A 36 2.83 -3.56 4.19
C LEU A 36 3.52 -2.36 4.83
N ALA A 37 2.99 -1.17 4.58
CA ALA A 37 3.37 0.03 5.32
C ALA A 37 2.33 0.32 6.41
N THR A 38 2.77 0.75 7.60
CA THR A 38 1.87 1.17 8.68
C THR A 38 2.41 2.42 9.37
N SER A 39 1.64 2.96 10.32
CA SER A 39 2.09 4.06 11.18
C SER A 39 2.60 5.28 10.39
N VAL A 40 1.94 5.60 9.27
CA VAL A 40 2.35 6.69 8.39
C VAL A 40 2.13 8.03 9.08
N THR A 41 3.21 8.80 9.22
CA THR A 41 3.25 10.14 9.80
C THR A 41 3.93 11.11 8.83
N THR A 42 3.90 12.41 9.15
CA THR A 42 4.67 13.42 8.41
C THR A 42 6.18 13.19 8.43
N GLY A 43 6.72 12.44 9.41
CA GLY A 43 8.15 12.22 9.58
C GLY A 43 8.65 10.86 9.11
N GLY A 44 7.77 9.90 8.85
CA GLY A 44 8.15 8.53 8.53
C GLY A 44 6.99 7.55 8.60
N PHE A 45 7.31 6.27 8.44
CA PHE A 45 6.36 5.15 8.51
C PHE A 45 7.12 3.87 8.91
N GLN A 46 6.39 2.79 9.17
CA GLN A 46 6.96 1.46 9.34
C GLN A 46 6.68 0.63 8.10
N ILE A 47 7.60 -0.25 7.69
CA ILE A 47 7.38 -1.14 6.54
C ILE A 47 7.97 -2.52 6.78
N ALA A 48 7.26 -3.56 6.36
CA ALA A 48 7.73 -4.93 6.45
C ALA A 48 7.30 -5.74 5.22
N GLN A 49 7.99 -6.85 5.01
CA GLN A 49 7.49 -7.92 4.17
C GLN A 49 6.40 -8.66 4.96
N GLU A 50 5.25 -8.85 4.31
CA GLU A 50 4.05 -9.46 4.87
C GLU A 50 3.78 -10.78 4.17
N TYR A 51 3.46 -11.79 4.98
CA TYR A 51 3.22 -13.16 4.56
C TYR A 51 1.78 -13.36 4.05
N ALA A 52 0.86 -12.54 4.57
CA ALA A 52 -0.56 -12.53 4.21
C ALA A 52 -1.14 -13.95 4.16
N GLU A 53 -0.83 -14.74 5.21
CA GLU A 53 -1.13 -16.16 5.44
C GLU A 53 -0.95 -17.16 4.28
N THR A 54 -0.41 -16.73 3.14
CA THR A 54 -0.35 -17.50 1.89
C THR A 54 0.53 -18.74 1.95
N SER A 55 1.42 -18.84 2.92
CA SER A 55 2.57 -19.71 2.83
C SER A 55 2.49 -20.90 3.81
N THR A 56 2.99 -22.05 3.38
CA THR A 56 2.73 -23.35 4.06
C THR A 56 3.61 -23.63 5.28
N LEU A 57 4.42 -22.65 5.66
CA LEU A 57 5.57 -22.87 6.50
C LEU A 57 5.10 -22.99 7.95
N ASN A 58 5.09 -24.23 8.44
CA ASN A 58 5.55 -24.46 9.80
C ASN A 58 6.93 -23.79 9.97
N ASP A 59 7.29 -23.36 11.18
CA ASP A 59 8.46 -22.53 11.56
C ASP A 59 9.86 -22.98 11.04
N ALA A 60 9.96 -23.98 10.16
CA ALA A 60 11.16 -24.65 9.68
C ALA A 60 11.68 -24.20 8.29
N VAL A 61 10.97 -23.36 7.53
CA VAL A 61 11.50 -22.80 6.28
C VAL A 61 11.96 -21.36 6.51
N THR A 62 13.19 -21.08 6.10
CA THR A 62 13.78 -19.75 6.17
C THR A 62 13.10 -18.84 5.16
N ILE A 63 12.30 -17.88 5.64
CA ILE A 63 11.78 -16.78 4.83
C ILE A 63 12.99 -15.95 4.38
N ALA A 64 13.13 -15.75 3.06
CA ALA A 64 14.15 -14.89 2.52
C ALA A 64 13.70 -13.43 2.64
N THR A 65 14.60 -12.56 3.07
CA THR A 65 14.36 -11.11 3.06
C THR A 65 14.36 -10.60 1.61
N GLU A 66 13.31 -9.86 1.24
CA GLU A 66 13.18 -9.25 -0.08
C GLU A 66 13.35 -7.74 -0.04
N THR A 67 13.78 -7.11 -1.14
CA THR A 67 13.90 -5.64 -1.15
C THR A 67 12.53 -5.01 -1.35
N ILE A 68 12.15 -4.08 -0.46
CA ILE A 68 10.92 -3.30 -0.59
C ILE A 68 11.23 -1.93 -1.18
N GLY A 69 10.64 -1.65 -2.35
CA GLY A 69 10.62 -0.31 -2.92
C GLY A 69 9.43 0.48 -2.39
N TRP A 70 9.58 1.80 -2.24
CA TRP A 70 8.49 2.66 -1.82
C TRP A 70 8.60 4.06 -2.42
N ILE A 71 7.46 4.73 -2.53
CA ILE A 71 7.34 6.15 -2.89
C ILE A 71 6.35 6.79 -1.93
N ALA A 72 6.72 7.94 -1.37
CA ALA A 72 5.83 8.74 -0.52
C ALA A 72 5.46 10.05 -1.23
N PHE A 73 4.17 10.32 -1.35
CA PHE A 73 3.63 11.54 -1.94
C PHE A 73 2.91 12.37 -0.87
N GLU A 74 3.13 13.68 -0.87
CA GLU A 74 2.27 14.56 -0.10
C GLU A 74 0.82 14.46 -0.59
N THR A 75 -0.13 14.37 0.34
CA THR A 75 -1.55 14.22 0.02
C THR A 75 -2.14 15.54 -0.46
N GLY A 76 -2.95 15.46 -1.51
CA GLY A 76 -3.51 16.63 -2.18
C GLY A 76 -3.78 16.38 -3.66
N PHE A 77 -4.02 17.46 -4.39
CA PHE A 77 -4.25 17.42 -5.82
C PHE A 77 -3.57 18.62 -6.47
N GLY A 78 -3.28 18.51 -7.75
CA GLY A 78 -2.61 19.56 -8.51
C GLY A 78 -2.44 19.18 -9.97
N MET A 79 -1.59 19.92 -10.66
CA MET A 79 -1.32 19.70 -12.08
C MET A 79 0.14 19.32 -12.30
N ILE A 80 0.39 18.32 -13.15
CA ILE A 80 1.68 18.07 -13.78
C ILE A 80 1.55 18.57 -15.22
N GLY A 81 2.04 19.79 -15.47
CA GLY A 81 1.71 20.52 -16.69
C GLY A 81 0.22 20.85 -16.73
N GLU A 82 -0.50 20.30 -17.70
CA GLU A 82 -1.96 20.44 -17.86
C GLU A 82 -2.73 19.22 -17.35
N ASN A 83 -2.03 18.22 -16.80
CA ASN A 83 -2.63 16.96 -16.38
C ASN A 83 -2.93 16.93 -14.88
N LEU A 84 -4.16 16.57 -14.50
CA LEU A 84 -4.56 16.48 -13.09
C LEU A 84 -3.92 15.28 -12.38
N PHE A 85 -3.51 15.48 -11.12
CA PHE A 85 -3.21 14.38 -10.20
C PHE A 85 -3.99 14.52 -8.89
N ILE A 86 -4.34 13.39 -8.29
CA ILE A 86 -4.99 13.29 -6.97
C ILE A 86 -4.27 12.22 -6.16
N ILE A 87 -3.66 12.63 -5.05
CA ILE A 87 -2.98 11.78 -4.08
C ILE A 87 -3.77 11.79 -2.78
N GLY A 88 -4.04 10.61 -2.24
CA GLY A 88 -4.73 10.51 -0.97
C GLY A 88 -4.43 9.22 -0.23
N HIS A 89 -4.89 9.19 1.00
CA HIS A 89 -4.97 8.00 1.80
C HIS A 89 -6.12 8.16 2.79
N TYR A 90 -6.82 7.07 3.12
CA TYR A 90 -7.96 7.14 4.02
C TYR A 90 -8.38 5.76 4.53
N ASP A 91 -9.07 5.78 5.66
CA ASP A 91 -9.75 4.66 6.31
C ASP A 91 -11.21 5.08 6.52
N ASP A 92 -12.16 4.35 5.97
CA ASP A 92 -13.58 4.64 6.17
C ASP A 92 -14.20 3.92 7.38
N GLY A 93 -13.43 3.07 8.07
CA GLY A 93 -13.87 2.27 9.21
C GLY A 93 -14.83 1.14 8.83
N VAL A 94 -15.02 0.86 7.54
CA VAL A 94 -15.88 -0.22 7.03
C VAL A 94 -15.02 -1.40 6.56
N SER A 95 -15.36 -2.60 7.01
CA SER A 95 -14.76 -3.86 6.55
C SER A 95 -14.80 -3.99 5.03
N ASN A 96 -13.62 -4.15 4.44
CA ASN A 96 -13.42 -3.99 3.00
C ASN A 96 -12.68 -5.18 2.35
N GLY A 97 -12.79 -6.37 2.92
CA GLY A 97 -12.36 -7.61 2.27
C GLY A 97 -13.22 -8.00 1.07
N VAL A 98 -12.75 -8.97 0.28
CA VAL A 98 -13.52 -9.43 -0.90
C VAL A 98 -14.76 -10.19 -0.46
N GLY A 99 -15.90 -9.84 -1.06
CA GLY A 99 -17.22 -10.34 -0.64
C GLY A 99 -17.90 -9.42 0.38
N GLN A 100 -17.20 -8.40 0.88
CA GLN A 100 -17.75 -7.36 1.76
C GLN A 100 -17.97 -6.03 1.00
N THR A 101 -18.05 -4.91 1.71
CA THR A 101 -18.27 -3.59 1.11
C THR A 101 -16.95 -3.06 0.55
N GLN A 102 -16.90 -2.72 -0.74
CA GLN A 102 -15.72 -2.08 -1.32
C GLN A 102 -15.42 -0.73 -0.67
N PHE A 103 -14.14 -0.42 -0.50
CA PHE A 103 -13.70 0.94 -0.23
C PHE A 103 -13.77 1.76 -1.52
N ILE A 104 -14.36 2.96 -1.48
CA ILE A 104 -14.49 3.85 -2.64
C ILE A 104 -13.52 5.02 -2.53
N ILE A 105 -12.52 5.03 -3.41
CA ILE A 105 -11.70 6.21 -3.68
C ILE A 105 -12.54 7.17 -4.52
N ASN A 106 -12.81 8.35 -3.97
CA ASN A 106 -13.52 9.42 -4.67
C ASN A 106 -12.53 10.27 -5.47
N LEU A 107 -12.76 10.36 -6.77
CA LEU A 107 -11.97 11.11 -7.74
C LEU A 107 -12.82 12.23 -8.33
N PHE A 108 -12.17 13.24 -8.90
CA PHE A 108 -12.85 14.36 -9.53
C PHE A 108 -11.98 14.97 -10.62
N GLY A 109 -12.58 15.79 -11.50
CA GLY A 109 -11.85 16.58 -12.48
C GLY A 109 -11.31 15.82 -13.70
N TYR A 110 -11.37 14.49 -13.71
CA TYR A 110 -10.97 13.69 -14.87
C TYR A 110 -12.10 13.56 -15.90
N GLU A 111 -11.78 13.69 -17.19
CA GLU A 111 -12.71 13.37 -18.29
C GLU A 111 -12.83 11.86 -18.52
N ASN A 112 -11.73 11.13 -18.32
CA ASN A 112 -11.61 9.68 -18.47
C ASN A 112 -11.13 9.04 -17.17
N PRO A 113 -11.39 7.75 -16.92
CA PRO A 113 -10.85 7.06 -15.74
C PRO A 113 -9.31 7.22 -15.67
N PRO A 114 -8.72 7.75 -14.58
CA PRO A 114 -7.30 8.05 -14.49
C PRO A 114 -6.44 6.78 -14.38
N ASP A 115 -5.14 6.90 -14.60
CA ASP A 115 -4.17 5.88 -14.22
C ASP A 115 -3.96 5.96 -12.70
N ILE A 116 -4.25 4.88 -11.97
CA ILE A 116 -4.25 4.88 -10.51
C ILE A 116 -3.46 3.69 -9.95
N VAL A 117 -2.63 3.97 -8.95
CA VAL A 117 -1.93 2.96 -8.15
C VAL A 117 -2.46 3.05 -6.72
N VAL A 118 -2.73 1.89 -6.11
CA VAL A 118 -3.29 1.78 -4.76
C VAL A 118 -2.46 0.80 -3.94
N ALA A 119 -2.23 1.12 -2.67
CA ALA A 119 -1.59 0.26 -1.68
C ALA A 119 -2.43 0.22 -0.39
N VAL A 120 -2.36 -0.90 0.34
CA VAL A 120 -2.88 -0.98 1.72
C VAL A 120 -1.81 -0.39 2.66
N ILE A 121 -2.20 0.47 3.59
CA ILE A 121 -1.27 1.14 4.51
C ILE A 121 -1.65 0.98 5.99
N GLY A 122 -2.14 -0.20 6.37
CA GLY A 122 -2.52 -0.53 7.74
C GLY A 122 -2.69 -2.02 7.98
N GLU A 123 -2.79 -2.37 9.27
CA GLU A 123 -3.11 -3.72 9.76
C GLU A 123 -4.19 -3.57 10.82
N ASN A 124 -5.39 -3.20 10.41
CA ASN A 124 -6.55 -3.13 11.29
C ASN A 124 -7.15 -4.54 11.51
N GLY A 125 -6.31 -5.56 11.69
CA GLY A 125 -6.71 -6.96 11.74
C GLY A 125 -5.61 -7.85 12.30
N ARG A 126 -5.69 -9.16 12.06
CA ARG A 126 -4.58 -10.09 12.31
C ARG A 126 -4.00 -10.66 11.03
N ASP A 127 -4.77 -10.61 9.97
CA ASP A 127 -4.48 -11.26 8.71
C ASP A 127 -3.89 -10.19 7.78
N GLY A 128 -2.99 -10.60 6.90
CA GLY A 128 -2.33 -9.68 5.97
C GLY A 128 -3.19 -9.48 4.73
N SER A 129 -3.09 -8.30 4.10
CA SER A 129 -3.85 -8.01 2.89
C SER A 129 -3.08 -7.21 1.86
N TRP A 130 -3.62 -7.15 0.64
CA TRP A 130 -3.12 -6.28 -0.43
C TRP A 130 -4.27 -5.63 -1.21
N ALA A 131 -3.99 -4.50 -1.87
CA ALA A 131 -5.02 -3.80 -2.61
C ALA A 131 -5.44 -4.59 -3.86
N ARG A 132 -6.75 -4.81 -4.03
CA ARG A 132 -7.35 -5.38 -5.24
C ARG A 132 -8.45 -4.48 -5.76
N GLY A 133 -8.49 -4.24 -7.07
CA GLY A 133 -9.62 -3.54 -7.68
C GLY A 133 -10.94 -4.33 -7.55
N SER A 134 -12.03 -3.63 -7.21
CA SER A 134 -13.34 -4.26 -7.01
C SER A 134 -14.15 -4.46 -8.29
N GLY A 135 -13.69 -3.89 -9.41
CA GLY A 135 -14.43 -3.76 -10.67
C GLY A 135 -15.12 -2.40 -10.86
N THR A 136 -15.23 -1.57 -9.82
CA THR A 136 -15.66 -0.18 -9.95
C THR A 136 -14.47 0.67 -10.43
N TYR A 137 -14.56 1.23 -11.63
CA TYR A 137 -13.52 2.11 -12.18
C TYR A 137 -14.14 3.10 -13.18
N SER A 138 -14.11 4.39 -12.83
CA SER A 138 -14.65 5.50 -13.62
C SER A 138 -13.79 6.76 -13.47
N SER A 139 -14.17 7.85 -14.12
CA SER A 139 -13.53 9.16 -13.92
C SER A 139 -13.76 9.76 -12.53
N THR A 140 -14.73 9.24 -11.76
CA THR A 140 -15.11 9.77 -10.45
C THR A 140 -14.85 8.78 -9.32
N ASN A 141 -14.63 7.49 -9.61
CA ASN A 141 -14.53 6.47 -8.58
C ASN A 141 -13.56 5.33 -8.96
N GLN A 142 -12.77 4.89 -7.99
CA GLN A 142 -12.08 3.60 -8.01
C GLN A 142 -12.53 2.83 -6.77
N GLY A 143 -13.07 1.63 -6.97
CA GLY A 143 -13.39 0.73 -5.86
C GLY A 143 -12.27 -0.27 -5.62
N VAL A 144 -11.95 -0.53 -4.36
CA VAL A 144 -10.90 -1.47 -3.96
C VAL A 144 -11.35 -2.32 -2.78
N TYR A 145 -10.71 -3.49 -2.65
CA TYR A 145 -10.80 -4.38 -1.51
C TYR A 145 -9.41 -4.59 -0.91
N ALA A 146 -9.38 -4.88 0.40
CA ALA A 146 -8.26 -5.49 1.08
C ALA A 146 -8.34 -7.00 0.82
N GLU A 147 -7.62 -7.46 -0.19
CA GLU A 147 -7.57 -8.86 -0.54
C GLU A 147 -6.74 -9.62 0.49
N GLU A 148 -7.36 -10.61 1.11
CA GLU A 148 -6.70 -11.66 1.88
C GLU A 148 -6.50 -12.90 0.98
N ASP A 149 -5.69 -13.85 1.45
CA ASP A 149 -5.57 -15.15 0.83
C ASP A 149 -6.83 -16.03 1.05
N GLN A 150 -6.77 -17.29 0.59
CA GLN A 150 -7.80 -18.31 0.82
C GLN A 150 -7.14 -19.66 1.11
N ARG A 151 -5.97 -19.63 1.74
CA ARG A 151 -5.14 -20.81 1.89
C ARG A 151 -5.53 -21.58 3.15
N SER A 152 -5.77 -20.88 4.26
CA SER A 152 -6.19 -21.51 5.53
C SER A 152 -7.70 -21.78 5.56
N ASP A 153 -8.50 -20.90 4.96
CA ASP A 153 -9.93 -21.10 4.77
C ASP A 153 -10.44 -20.44 3.47
N VAL A 154 -11.76 -20.41 3.28
CA VAL A 154 -12.39 -19.87 2.05
C VAL A 154 -12.84 -18.42 2.20
N GLU A 155 -12.76 -17.85 3.40
CA GLU A 155 -13.13 -16.47 3.66
C GLU A 155 -12.08 -15.53 3.01
N ARG A 156 -12.51 -14.31 2.67
CA ARG A 156 -11.62 -13.23 2.17
C ARG A 156 -11.99 -11.89 2.79
N GLY A 157 -12.85 -11.94 3.80
CA GLY A 157 -13.37 -10.82 4.52
C GLY A 157 -12.31 -10.30 5.46
N HIS A 158 -12.15 -8.99 5.47
CA HIS A 158 -11.12 -8.35 6.24
C HIS A 158 -11.74 -7.29 7.14
N ALA A 159 -11.08 -6.97 8.24
CA ALA A 159 -11.40 -5.75 8.95
C ALA A 159 -11.10 -4.52 8.05
N SER A 160 -11.58 -3.35 8.47
CA SER A 160 -11.43 -2.14 7.65
C SER A 160 -9.96 -1.76 7.52
N GLU A 161 -9.37 -1.87 6.34
CA GLU A 161 -7.99 -1.42 6.12
C GLU A 161 -7.91 -0.02 5.49
N PRO A 162 -6.92 0.81 5.88
CA PRO A 162 -6.64 2.06 5.21
C PRO A 162 -5.94 1.82 3.87
N PHE A 163 -6.30 2.61 2.86
CA PHE A 163 -5.66 2.60 1.55
C PHE A 163 -4.93 3.91 1.28
N ALA A 164 -3.81 3.84 0.55
CA ALA A 164 -3.13 4.96 -0.07
C ALA A 164 -3.23 4.87 -1.59
N TRP A 165 -3.34 6.00 -2.27
CA TRP A 165 -3.42 6.03 -3.72
C TRP A 165 -2.73 7.24 -4.33
N ALA A 166 -2.28 7.05 -5.57
CA ALA A 166 -1.87 8.10 -6.48
C ALA A 166 -2.61 7.93 -7.81
N ALA A 167 -3.43 8.91 -8.17
CA ALA A 167 -4.15 8.95 -9.43
C ALA A 167 -3.59 10.07 -10.33
N PHE A 168 -3.36 9.75 -11.60
CA PHE A 168 -2.84 10.65 -12.61
C PHE A 168 -3.77 10.62 -13.81
N GLU A 169 -4.00 11.77 -14.44
CA GLU A 169 -4.68 11.82 -15.71
C GLU A 169 -3.95 10.94 -16.74
N ARG A 170 -4.70 10.29 -17.64
CA ARG A 170 -4.09 9.37 -18.60
C ARG A 170 -3.04 10.09 -19.43
N ASN A 171 -1.94 9.39 -19.70
CA ASN A 171 -0.79 9.90 -20.46
C ASN A 171 -0.05 11.05 -19.77
N THR A 172 -0.20 11.23 -18.44
CA THR A 172 0.64 12.15 -17.68
C THR A 172 2.11 11.73 -17.78
N ASP A 173 2.97 12.65 -18.20
CA ASP A 173 4.42 12.49 -18.10
C ASP A 173 4.94 13.10 -16.80
N ILE A 174 5.31 12.24 -15.85
CA ILE A 174 5.78 12.63 -14.51
C ILE A 174 7.28 13.03 -14.53
N ILE A 175 8.01 12.74 -15.61
CA ILE A 175 9.47 12.91 -15.70
C ILE A 175 9.87 14.20 -16.45
N LEU A 176 8.95 14.83 -17.20
CA LEU A 176 9.24 16.02 -18.03
C LEU A 176 9.31 17.37 -17.29
N VAL A 177 9.44 17.41 -15.96
CA VAL A 177 9.69 18.67 -15.26
C VAL A 177 11.19 18.97 -15.28
N SER A 178 11.61 19.91 -16.15
CA SER A 178 12.96 20.49 -16.20
C SER A 178 13.41 21.23 -14.93
N GLN A 179 12.63 21.15 -13.83
CA GLN A 179 13.02 21.61 -12.51
C GLN A 179 13.35 20.40 -11.64
N GLN A 180 14.65 20.17 -11.48
CA GLN A 180 15.20 19.30 -10.46
C GLN A 180 14.52 19.61 -9.10
N PRO A 181 13.90 18.64 -8.41
CA PRO A 181 13.32 18.89 -7.10
C PRO A 181 14.41 19.40 -6.16
N SER A 182 14.17 20.56 -5.52
CA SER A 182 15.18 21.30 -4.76
C SER A 182 15.55 20.67 -3.42
N ASN A 183 14.93 19.54 -3.05
CA ASN A 183 15.36 18.65 -1.98
C ASN A 183 14.88 17.24 -2.34
N SER A 184 15.78 16.29 -2.57
CA SER A 184 15.42 14.88 -2.79
C SER A 184 15.11 14.24 -1.43
N PRO A 185 13.86 13.86 -1.13
CA PRO A 185 13.52 13.34 0.19
C PRO A 185 13.96 11.88 0.40
N SER A 186 14.46 11.20 -0.65
CA SER A 186 14.82 9.78 -0.59
C SER A 186 16.19 9.56 0.04
N VAL A 187 16.20 8.88 1.20
CA VAL A 187 17.30 7.99 1.57
C VAL A 187 17.13 6.71 0.73
N ALA A 188 18.23 6.01 0.44
CA ALA A 188 18.18 4.72 -0.27
C ALA A 188 17.17 3.75 0.39
N PRO A 189 16.49 2.89 -0.38
CA PRO A 189 15.58 1.89 0.17
C PRO A 189 16.26 1.03 1.25
N SER A 190 15.49 0.56 2.25
CA SER A 190 16.04 -0.31 3.31
C SER A 190 16.65 -1.54 2.66
N SER A 191 17.93 -1.80 2.93
CA SER A 191 18.61 -3.01 2.48
C SER A 191 18.31 -4.23 3.37
N VAL A 192 17.53 -4.06 4.44
CA VAL A 192 17.25 -5.10 5.43
C VAL A 192 15.81 -4.99 5.98
N PRO A 193 14.76 -5.04 5.13
CA PRO A 193 13.37 -4.98 5.62
C PRO A 193 13.09 -6.06 6.66
N SER A 194 12.40 -5.69 7.74
CA SER A 194 11.90 -6.63 8.73
C SER A 194 10.79 -7.52 8.15
N LEU A 195 10.65 -8.70 8.73
CA LEU A 195 9.50 -9.58 8.51
C LEU A 195 8.43 -9.22 9.54
N SER A 196 7.17 -9.15 9.15
CA SER A 196 6.07 -9.11 10.12
C SER A 196 6.03 -10.42 10.93
N ALA A 197 5.48 -10.36 12.14
CA ALA A 197 5.35 -11.54 12.99
C ALA A 197 4.34 -12.54 12.37
N SER A 198 4.69 -13.82 12.31
CA SER A 198 3.77 -14.86 11.81
C SER A 198 2.49 -14.93 12.65
N PRO A 199 1.30 -15.12 12.04
CA PRO A 199 0.06 -15.34 12.77
C PRO A 199 0.15 -16.57 13.67
N THR A 200 0.29 -16.34 14.97
CA THR A 200 0.15 -17.41 15.97
C THR A 200 -1.33 -17.68 16.21
N GLY A 201 -1.97 -18.38 15.28
CA GLY A 201 -3.31 -18.92 15.42
C GLY A 201 -3.26 -20.42 15.72
N THR A 202 -3.70 -20.84 16.90
CA THR A 202 -4.05 -22.25 17.16
C THR A 202 -5.23 -22.64 16.26
N PRO A 203 -5.19 -23.79 15.56
CA PRO A 203 -6.31 -24.23 14.74
C PRO A 203 -7.52 -24.49 15.63
N VAL A 204 -8.68 -23.96 15.24
CA VAL A 204 -9.99 -24.35 15.77
C VAL A 204 -10.57 -25.45 14.89
#